data_AF-U6CXY8-F1
#
_entry.id   AF-U6CXY8-F1
#
_cell.length_a   1.000
_cell.length_b   1.000
_cell.length_c   1.000
_cell.angle_alpha   90.00
_cell.angle_beta   90.00
_cell.angle_gamma   90.00
#
_symmetry.space_group_name_H-M   'P 1'
#
loop_
_entity.id
_entity.type
_entity.pdbx_description
1 polymer ?
#
loop_
_entity_poly.entity_id
_entity_poly.type
_entity_poly.pdbx_seq_one_letter_code
_entity_poly.pdbx_strand_id
1 'polypeptide(L)'
;GGAAALGVAGGGEKAGGFAPYYGDEPMDFKINTEEIMTSLKSVNGQLESLISPDGSRKHPARNCRDLKFCHPELQSGEYWVDPNQGCKLDAIKVFCNMETGETCIHASPRNVPQKNWWR
;
A
#
# COMPACT_ATOMS: atom_id res chain seq x y z
N GLY A 1 -0.72 -50.10 -58.06
CA GLY A 1 -1.76 -51.11 -57.80
C GLY A 1 -2.81 -50.51 -56.90
N GLY A 2 -4.09 -50.68 -57.27
CA GLY A 2 -5.32 -50.47 -56.46
C GLY A 2 -5.58 -49.05 -55.94
N ALA A 3 -6.80 -48.52 -55.84
CA ALA A 3 -8.14 -48.96 -56.23
C ALA A 3 -9.05 -47.71 -56.26
N ALA A 4 -10.17 -47.82 -56.99
CA ALA A 4 -11.23 -46.82 -57.20
C ALA A 4 -11.94 -46.40 -55.89
N ALA A 5 -12.18 -45.11 -55.66
CA ALA A 5 -13.40 -44.33 -55.95
C ALA A 5 -14.64 -44.68 -55.09
N LEU A 6 -15.10 -43.70 -54.30
CA LEU A 6 -16.50 -43.53 -53.93
C LEU A 6 -16.82 -42.04 -53.96
N GLY A 7 -17.63 -41.65 -54.94
CA GLY A 7 -18.16 -40.30 -55.07
C GLY A 7 -19.33 -40.06 -54.10
N VAL A 8 -19.45 -38.81 -53.64
CA VAL A 8 -20.69 -38.28 -53.10
C VAL A 8 -21.00 -36.99 -53.85
N ALA A 9 -22.23 -36.95 -54.35
CA ALA A 9 -22.84 -35.88 -55.11
C ALA A 9 -23.43 -34.78 -54.21
N GLY A 10 -23.62 -33.59 -54.79
CA GLY A 10 -24.33 -32.43 -54.23
C GLY A 10 -23.34 -31.35 -53.81
N GLY A 11 -23.16 -30.21 -54.49
CA GLY A 11 -24.10 -29.37 -55.22
C GLY A 11 -24.33 -28.10 -54.40
N GLY A 12 -23.95 -26.92 -54.92
CA GLY A 12 -24.38 -25.63 -54.36
C GLY A 12 -23.30 -24.65 -53.87
N GLU A 13 -22.62 -24.01 -54.81
CA GLU A 13 -22.28 -22.58 -54.94
C GLU A 13 -22.26 -21.62 -53.72
N LYS A 14 -21.15 -20.84 -53.69
CA LYS A 14 -21.01 -19.39 -53.38
C LYS A 14 -20.48 -18.93 -52.01
N ALA A 15 -19.28 -18.36 -52.14
CA ALA A 15 -18.88 -16.99 -51.78
C ALA A 15 -18.55 -16.68 -50.32
N GLY A 16 -17.37 -16.07 -50.15
CA GLY A 16 -16.79 -15.70 -48.86
C GLY A 16 -17.53 -14.59 -48.13
N GLY A 17 -17.25 -14.51 -46.83
CA GLY A 17 -17.82 -13.51 -45.95
C GLY A 17 -17.31 -13.69 -44.53
N PHE A 18 -16.58 -12.69 -44.06
CA PHE A 18 -16.02 -12.54 -42.74
C PHE A 18 -17.12 -12.43 -41.66
N ALA A 19 -17.17 -13.32 -40.67
CA ALA A 19 -17.76 -13.06 -39.35
C ALA A 19 -17.42 -14.19 -38.36
N PRO A 20 -16.64 -13.94 -37.29
CA PRO A 20 -16.63 -14.82 -36.13
C PRO A 20 -17.95 -14.63 -35.36
N TYR A 21 -18.66 -15.73 -35.16
CA TYR A 21 -19.88 -15.80 -34.37
C TYR A 21 -19.53 -15.51 -32.90
N TYR A 22 -19.89 -14.33 -32.40
CA TYR A 22 -19.83 -13.97 -30.98
C TYR A 22 -21.14 -14.39 -30.29
N GLY A 23 -21.04 -15.04 -29.14
CA GLY A 23 -22.15 -15.42 -28.25
C GLY A 23 -22.05 -16.91 -27.90
N ASP A 24 -21.93 -17.38 -26.66
CA ASP A 24 -22.36 -16.84 -25.37
C ASP A 24 -21.48 -17.40 -24.22
N GLU A 25 -20.15 -17.28 -24.29
CA GLU A 25 -19.36 -17.64 -23.11
C GLU A 25 -19.61 -16.60 -22.01
N PRO A 26 -20.12 -16.99 -20.83
CA PRO A 26 -20.19 -16.06 -19.72
C PRO A 26 -18.75 -15.70 -19.36
N MET A 27 -18.33 -14.49 -19.71
CA MET A 27 -17.20 -13.86 -19.04
C MET A 27 -17.52 -13.96 -17.55
N ASP A 28 -16.68 -14.65 -16.78
CA ASP A 28 -16.89 -14.91 -15.35
C ASP A 28 -16.71 -13.59 -14.57
N PHE A 29 -17.61 -12.63 -14.78
CA PHE A 29 -17.78 -11.38 -14.04
C PHE A 29 -18.51 -11.67 -12.72
N LYS A 30 -18.22 -12.81 -12.09
CA LYS A 30 -18.41 -12.91 -10.64
C LYS A 30 -17.36 -12.01 -10.04
N ILE A 31 -17.73 -10.75 -9.77
CA ILE A 31 -16.90 -9.91 -8.94
C ILE A 31 -16.67 -10.71 -7.67
N ASN A 32 -15.44 -11.16 -7.46
CA ASN A 32 -15.11 -12.04 -6.36
C ASN A 32 -15.35 -11.22 -5.09
N THR A 33 -16.44 -11.54 -4.38
CA THR A 33 -16.85 -10.79 -3.20
C THR A 33 -15.73 -10.75 -2.16
N GLU A 34 -14.87 -11.77 -2.13
CA GLU A 34 -13.69 -11.80 -1.27
C GLU A 34 -12.64 -10.76 -1.67
N GLU A 35 -12.43 -10.55 -2.97
CA GLU A 35 -11.51 -9.54 -3.49
C GLU A 35 -12.02 -8.14 -3.16
N ILE A 36 -13.33 -7.88 -3.38
CA ILE A 36 -13.95 -6.60 -2.99
C ILE A 36 -13.80 -6.35 -1.49
N MET A 37 -14.14 -7.35 -0.66
CA MET A 37 -14.08 -7.20 0.79
C MET A 37 -12.64 -6.97 1.26
N THR A 38 -11.66 -7.58 0.60
CA THR A 38 -10.23 -7.35 0.87
C THR A 38 -9.82 -5.95 0.47
N SER A 39 -10.22 -5.47 -0.71
CA SER A 39 -9.96 -4.10 -1.15
C SER A 39 -10.60 -3.07 -0.23
N LEU A 40 -11.84 -3.29 0.21
CA LEU A 40 -12.54 -2.40 1.15
C LEU A 40 -11.82 -2.35 2.49
N LYS A 41 -11.41 -3.50 3.03
CA LYS A 41 -10.61 -3.56 4.26
C LYS A 41 -9.28 -2.83 4.11
N SER A 42 -8.62 -2.95 2.96
CA SER A 42 -7.38 -2.25 2.66
C SER A 42 -7.57 -0.74 2.66
N VAL A 43 -8.58 -0.23 1.96
CA VAL A 43 -8.91 1.20 1.93
C VAL A 43 -9.29 1.72 3.31
N ASN A 44 -10.06 0.96 4.09
CA ASN A 44 -10.42 1.34 5.46
C ASN A 44 -9.17 1.43 6.36
N GLY A 45 -8.26 0.46 6.29
CA GLY A 45 -7.00 0.51 7.03
C GLY A 45 -6.09 1.67 6.60
N GLN A 46 -6.07 2.01 5.31
CA GLN A 46 -5.37 3.20 4.83
C GLN A 46 -5.97 4.48 5.41
N LEU A 47 -7.30 4.58 5.48
CA LEU A 47 -7.98 5.72 6.09
C LEU A 47 -7.66 5.85 7.58
N GLU A 48 -7.73 4.75 8.34
CA GLU A 48 -7.37 4.73 9.75
C GLU A 48 -5.93 5.23 9.97
N SER A 49 -4.98 4.80 9.12
CA SER A 49 -3.58 5.23 9.18
C SER A 49 -3.34 6.71 8.81
N LEU A 50 -4.32 7.37 8.21
CA LEU A 50 -4.30 8.81 7.93
C LEU A 50 -4.93 9.63 9.07
N ILE A 51 -5.95 9.08 9.73
CA ILE A 51 -6.67 9.73 10.82
C ILE A 51 -5.88 9.61 12.14
N SER A 52 -5.38 8.42 12.43
CA SER A 52 -4.65 8.08 13.66
C SER A 52 -3.32 7.40 13.28
N PRO A 53 -2.28 8.19 12.94
CA PRO A 53 -0.97 7.65 12.63
C PRO A 53 -0.34 6.95 13.84
N ASP A 54 0.27 5.79 13.59
CA ASP A 54 0.85 4.91 14.62
C ASP A 54 2.27 5.32 15.07
N GLY A 55 2.83 6.38 14.49
CA GLY A 55 4.19 6.84 14.78
C GLY A 55 5.28 6.01 14.08
N SER A 56 4.91 5.16 13.11
CA SER A 56 5.87 4.47 12.24
C SER A 56 6.48 5.43 11.22
N ARG A 57 7.58 5.03 10.56
CA ARG A 57 8.18 5.84 9.49
C ARG A 57 7.22 6.08 8.30
N LYS A 58 6.29 5.14 8.06
CA LYS A 58 5.30 5.26 6.97
C LYS A 58 4.14 6.18 7.35
N HIS A 59 3.76 6.15 8.62
CA HIS A 59 2.66 6.94 9.19
C HIS A 59 3.15 7.66 10.45
N PRO A 60 4.03 8.68 10.29
CA PRO A 60 4.55 9.43 11.41
C PRO A 60 3.42 10.23 12.05
N ALA A 61 3.47 10.35 13.38
CA ALA A 61 2.58 11.23 14.11
C ALA A 61 3.05 12.69 14.02
N ARG A 62 2.21 13.67 14.37
CA ARG A 62 2.65 15.08 14.36
C ARG A 62 3.68 15.38 15.47
N ASN A 63 3.49 14.80 16.65
CA ASN A 63 4.39 14.87 17.80
C ASN A 63 4.05 13.73 18.78
N CYS A 64 4.88 13.52 19.81
CA CYS A 64 4.67 12.44 20.78
C CYS A 64 3.43 12.61 21.66
N ARG A 65 2.98 13.85 21.88
CA ARG A 65 1.78 14.14 22.66
C ARG A 65 0.51 13.71 21.91
N ASP A 66 0.45 13.98 20.62
CA ASP A 66 -0.65 13.56 19.76
C ASP A 66 -0.68 12.03 19.64
N LEU A 67 0.50 11.41 19.45
CA LEU A 67 0.64 9.96 19.42
C LEU A 67 0.12 9.29 20.71
N LYS A 68 0.50 9.82 21.88
CA LYS A 68 -0.01 9.37 23.18
C LYS A 68 -1.53 9.47 23.29
N PHE A 69 -2.12 10.55 22.78
CA PHE A 69 -3.57 10.76 22.87
C PHE A 69 -4.35 9.80 21.98
N CYS A 70 -3.87 9.56 20.76
CA CYS A 70 -4.49 8.63 19.81
C CYS A 70 -4.27 7.16 20.18
N HIS A 71 -3.10 6.84 20.75
CA HIS A 71 -2.66 5.49 21.03
C HIS A 71 -2.14 5.36 22.48
N PRO A 72 -3.02 5.43 23.49
CA PRO A 72 -2.64 5.38 24.91
C PRO A 72 -2.04 4.04 25.33
N GLU A 73 -2.17 2.99 24.52
CA GLU A 73 -1.55 1.67 24.70
C GLU A 73 -0.05 1.64 24.39
N LEU A 74 0.47 2.63 23.65
CA LEU A 74 1.87 2.70 23.28
C LEU A 74 2.76 3.06 24.48
N GLN A 75 3.94 2.46 24.52
CA GLN A 75 4.92 2.66 25.57
C GLN A 75 5.96 3.71 25.18
N SER A 76 6.68 4.26 26.16
CA SER A 76 7.81 5.15 25.87
C SER A 76 8.87 4.44 25.02
N GLY A 77 9.37 5.11 24.00
CA GLY A 77 10.24 4.47 23.01
C GLY A 77 10.59 5.38 21.83
N GLU A 78 11.18 4.79 20.78
CA GLU A 78 11.53 5.51 19.57
C GLU A 78 10.38 5.48 18.55
N TYR A 79 10.02 6.66 18.04
CA TYR A 79 8.95 6.86 17.06
C TYR A 79 9.38 7.83 15.97
N TRP A 80 8.58 7.92 14.91
CA TRP A 80 8.73 8.90 13.84
C TRP A 80 7.67 9.98 13.97
N VAL A 81 8.12 11.23 13.92
CA VAL A 81 7.23 12.39 13.96
C VAL A 81 7.49 13.33 12.78
N ASP A 82 6.42 13.91 12.28
CA ASP A 82 6.40 14.90 11.20
C ASP A 82 5.63 16.14 11.69
N PRO A 83 6.32 17.10 12.34
CA PRO A 83 5.68 18.27 12.94
C PRO A 83 5.26 19.31 11.89
N ASN A 84 5.96 19.38 10.76
CA ASN A 84 5.64 20.25 9.63
C ASN A 84 4.56 19.66 8.72
N GLN A 85 4.23 18.38 8.89
CA GLN A 85 3.24 17.65 8.09
C GLN A 85 3.60 17.66 6.60
N GLY A 86 2.63 17.29 5.76
CA GLY A 86 2.80 17.27 4.32
C GLY A 86 3.62 16.06 3.89
N CYS A 87 4.88 16.27 3.51
CA CYS A 87 5.70 15.22 2.94
C CYS A 87 6.32 14.33 4.01
N LYS A 88 5.66 13.24 4.37
CA LYS A 88 6.08 12.26 5.39
C LYS A 88 7.52 11.71 5.27
N LEU A 89 8.20 11.93 4.14
CA LEU A 89 9.57 11.46 3.90
C LEU A 89 10.63 12.24 4.69
N ASP A 90 10.33 13.46 5.12
CA ASP A 90 11.22 14.31 5.93
C ASP A 90 11.01 14.14 7.45
N ALA A 91 10.15 13.21 7.85
CA ALA A 91 9.89 12.88 9.24
C ALA A 91 11.19 12.55 10.00
N ILE A 92 11.21 12.91 11.28
CA ILE A 92 12.37 12.73 12.15
C ILE A 92 12.13 11.62 13.17
N LYS A 93 13.19 10.87 13.45
CA LYS A 93 13.18 9.86 14.51
C LYS A 93 13.43 10.52 15.87
N VAL A 94 12.56 10.28 16.83
CA VAL A 94 12.58 10.88 18.17
C VAL A 94 12.33 9.84 19.24
N PHE A 95 12.67 10.15 20.48
CA PHE A 95 12.20 9.40 21.64
C PHE A 95 10.92 10.06 22.17
N CYS A 96 9.85 9.28 22.29
CA CYS A 96 8.60 9.71 22.92
C CYS A 96 8.53 9.17 24.34
N ASN A 97 8.33 10.06 25.30
CA ASN A 97 7.94 9.68 26.65
C ASN A 97 6.40 9.63 26.71
N MET A 98 5.80 8.44 26.73
CA MET A 98 4.34 8.29 26.75
C MET A 98 3.73 8.57 28.13
N GLU A 99 4.55 8.61 29.19
CA GLU A 99 4.07 9.01 30.52
C GLU A 99 3.84 10.53 30.58
N THR A 100 4.77 11.33 30.07
CA THR A 100 4.71 12.80 30.12
C THR A 100 4.14 13.43 28.84
N GLY A 101 4.29 12.77 27.69
CA GLY A 101 4.00 13.31 26.35
C GLY A 101 5.15 14.10 25.72
N GLU A 102 6.36 14.03 26.27
CA GLU A 102 7.52 14.75 25.75
C GLU A 102 8.03 14.17 24.43
N THR A 103 8.50 15.06 23.55
CA THR A 103 9.17 14.73 22.28
C THR A 103 10.65 15.05 22.41
N CYS A 104 11.50 14.03 22.50
CA CYS A 104 12.93 14.18 22.77
C CYS A 104 13.75 13.89 21.50
N ILE A 105 14.43 14.91 20.98
CA ILE A 105 15.29 14.80 19.80
C ILE A 105 16.74 14.59 20.25
N HIS A 106 17.42 13.58 19.69
CA HIS A 106 18.82 13.32 20.00
C HIS A 106 19.77 14.14 19.12
N ALA A 107 20.81 14.70 19.72
CA ALA A 107 21.88 15.39 18.99
C ALA A 107 22.71 14.41 18.14
N SER A 108 23.15 14.90 16.97
CA SER A 108 24.09 14.21 16.08
C SER A 108 25.12 15.23 15.56
N PRO A 109 26.40 15.17 15.97
CA PRO A 109 27.00 14.19 16.89
C PRO A 109 26.54 14.37 18.33
N ARG A 110 26.48 13.27 19.10
CA ARG A 110 25.98 13.28 20.49
C ARG A 110 26.91 14.02 21.46
N ASN A 111 28.23 13.95 21.22
CA ASN A 111 29.24 14.51 22.11
C ASN A 111 30.33 15.20 21.30
N VAL A 112 30.95 16.21 21.90
CA VAL A 112 32.13 16.88 21.35
C VAL A 112 33.39 16.25 21.96
N PRO A 113 34.37 15.78 21.17
CA PRO A 113 35.58 15.18 21.72
C PRO A 113 36.42 16.21 22.50
N GLN A 114 37.07 15.76 23.57
CA GLN A 114 37.95 16.60 24.39
C GLN A 114 39.29 16.84 23.66
N LYS A 115 39.56 18.08 23.25
CA LYS A 115 40.84 18.53 22.67
C LYS A 115 41.02 20.04 22.81
N ASN A 116 42.23 20.53 22.54
CA ASN A 116 42.49 21.97 22.42
C ASN A 116 41.90 22.46 21.10
N TRP A 117 40.67 22.95 21.15
CA TRP A 117 39.92 23.43 19.99
C TRP A 117 40.41 24.77 19.43
N TRP A 118 41.16 25.51 20.24
CA TRP A 118 41.67 26.83 19.91
C TRP A 118 43.14 26.94 20.33
N ARG A 119 43.97 27.58 19.50
CA ARG A 119 45.36 27.97 19.78
C ARG A 119 45.50 29.46 19.61
#